data_AF-A0A6P3VBF2-F1
#
_entry.id   AF-A0A6P3VBF2-F1
#
_cell.length_a   1.000
_cell.length_b   1.000
_cell.length_c   1.000
_cell.angle_alpha   90.00
_cell.angle_beta   90.00
_cell.angle_gamma   90.00
#
_symmetry.space_group_name_H-M   'P 1'
#
loop_
_entity.id
_entity.type
_entity.pdbx_description
1 polymer ?
#
loop_
_entity_poly.entity_id
_entity_poly.type
_entity_poly.pdbx_seq_one_letter_code
_entity_poly.pdbx_strand_id
1 'polypeptide(L)'
;MGTQSAWFRYPDPLIKVNDTIQTDLSSGKVTDIIKFDTGNLCMVTRSANLGRIGAITNREKHPGSFDVVHVKDAKGNSFAARLSNIFVISKGSKPWISLTRGKGICLTIDEERDKRLAAKQSSG
;
A
#
# COMPACT_ATOMS: atom_id res chain seq x y z
N MET A 1 -3.83 -5.14 -7.42
CA MET A 1 -4.17 -5.59 -6.06
C MET A 1 -5.52 -4.99 -5.71
N GLY A 2 -6.53 -5.82 -5.47
CA GLY A 2 -7.91 -5.39 -5.21
C GLY A 2 -8.48 -6.12 -4.01
N THR A 3 -9.42 -5.50 -3.31
CA THR A 3 -10.16 -6.15 -2.22
C THR A 3 -11.07 -7.24 -2.79
N GLN A 4 -10.99 -8.45 -2.26
CA GLN A 4 -11.91 -9.53 -2.63
C GLN A 4 -13.20 -9.40 -1.82
N SER A 5 -14.35 -9.69 -2.44
CA SER A 5 -15.62 -9.81 -1.74
C SER A 5 -15.72 -11.19 -1.09
N ALA A 6 -15.48 -11.27 0.21
CA ALA A 6 -15.59 -12.49 1.01
C ALA A 6 -16.36 -12.19 2.31
N TRP A 7 -17.28 -13.08 2.68
CA TRP A 7 -18.07 -12.96 3.91
C TRP A 7 -17.53 -13.91 4.97
N PHE A 8 -16.88 -13.38 6.00
CA PHE A 8 -16.36 -14.16 7.12
C PHE A 8 -17.38 -14.23 8.25
N ARG A 9 -17.65 -15.43 8.74
CA ARG A 9 -18.52 -15.65 9.91
C ARG A 9 -17.65 -15.55 11.16
N TYR A 10 -18.14 -14.80 12.16
CA TYR A 10 -17.50 -14.65 13.46
C TYR A 10 -16.04 -14.15 13.38
N PRO A 11 -15.80 -12.98 12.76
CA PRO A 11 -14.46 -12.38 12.74
C PRO A 11 -14.03 -11.97 14.16
N ASP A 12 -12.72 -11.91 14.39
CA ASP A 12 -12.13 -11.42 15.64
C ASP A 12 -12.66 -10.00 15.96
N PRO A 13 -13.12 -9.73 17.20
CA PRO A 13 -13.69 -8.44 17.59
C PRO A 13 -12.73 -7.26 17.44
N LEU A 14 -11.42 -7.53 17.36
CA LEU A 14 -10.42 -6.51 17.14
C LEU A 14 -10.48 -5.93 15.72
N ILE A 15 -10.94 -6.68 14.71
CA ILE A 15 -10.94 -6.26 13.30
C ILE A 15 -11.81 -5.00 13.10
N LYS A 16 -11.23 -3.97 12.48
CA LYS A 16 -11.92 -2.71 12.15
C LYS A 16 -11.94 -2.48 10.64
N VAL A 17 -12.79 -1.56 10.22
CA VAL A 17 -12.90 -1.15 8.81
C VAL A 17 -11.55 -0.59 8.32
N ASN A 18 -11.16 -0.99 7.11
CA ASN A 18 -9.89 -0.66 6.44
C ASN A 18 -8.64 -1.39 6.97
N ASP A 19 -8.79 -2.26 7.97
CA ASP A 19 -7.73 -3.22 8.31
C ASP A 19 -7.56 -4.24 7.18
N THR A 20 -6.36 -4.80 7.07
CA THR A 20 -6.08 -5.88 6.13
C THR A 20 -5.96 -7.19 6.91
N ILE A 21 -6.60 -8.24 6.40
CA ILE A 21 -6.55 -9.58 7.00
C ILE A 21 -5.69 -10.49 6.12
N GLN A 22 -4.92 -11.34 6.77
CA GLN A 22 -4.28 -12.48 6.13
C GLN A 22 -5.20 -13.68 6.25
N THR A 23 -5.44 -14.34 5.12
CA THR A 23 -6.26 -15.54 5.06
C THR A 23 -5.42 -16.69 4.55
N ASP A 24 -5.52 -17.84 5.22
CA ASP A 24 -5.01 -19.08 4.66
C ASP A 24 -5.95 -19.56 3.55
N LEU A 25 -5.39 -19.76 2.35
CA LEU A 25 -6.14 -20.16 1.16
C LEU A 25 -6.73 -21.57 1.30
N SER A 26 -6.08 -22.44 2.09
CA SER A 26 -6.52 -23.83 2.23
C SER A 26 -7.70 -23.98 3.20
N SER A 27 -7.64 -23.33 4.36
CA SER A 27 -8.71 -23.39 5.38
C SER A 27 -9.75 -22.28 5.26
N GLY A 28 -9.47 -21.21 4.52
CA GLY A 28 -10.32 -20.01 4.44
C GLY A 28 -10.41 -19.22 5.76
N LYS A 29 -9.56 -19.55 6.75
CA LYS A 29 -9.55 -18.90 8.06
C LYS A 29 -8.62 -17.70 8.07
N VAL A 30 -8.94 -16.72 8.92
CA VAL A 30 -8.09 -15.56 9.18
C VAL A 30 -6.93 -16.01 10.07
N THR A 31 -5.70 -15.76 9.63
CA THR A 31 -4.48 -16.11 10.38
C THR A 31 -3.98 -14.92 11.18
N ASP A 32 -3.96 -13.74 10.57
CA ASP A 32 -3.35 -12.56 11.17
C ASP A 32 -4.01 -11.27 10.65
N ILE A 33 -3.86 -10.19 11.40
CA ILE A 33 -4.53 -8.90 11.14
C ILE A 33 -3.50 -7.78 11.11
N ILE A 34 -3.52 -7.00 10.04
CA ILE A 34 -2.77 -5.75 9.90
C ILE A 34 -3.71 -4.58 10.16
N LYS A 35 -3.39 -3.82 11.20
CA LYS A 35 -4.14 -2.60 11.55
C LYS A 35 -3.83 -1.46 10.58
N PHE A 36 -4.87 -0.72 10.21
CA PHE A 36 -4.70 0.58 9.59
C PHE A 36 -4.22 1.58 10.65
N ASP A 37 -2.91 1.81 10.70
CA ASP A 37 -2.28 2.73 11.64
C ASP A 37 -1.10 3.46 10.99
N THR A 38 -0.72 4.56 11.62
CA THR A 38 0.43 5.38 11.22
C THR A 38 1.72 4.57 11.36
N GLY A 39 2.63 4.71 10.39
CA GLY A 39 3.90 3.98 10.36
C GLY A 39 3.85 2.61 9.66
N ASN A 40 2.64 2.10 9.34
CA ASN A 40 2.51 0.90 8.52
C ASN A 40 2.70 1.21 7.03
N LEU A 41 3.26 0.28 6.27
CA LEU A 41 3.36 0.41 4.81
C LEU A 41 2.00 0.17 4.18
N CYS A 42 1.73 0.96 3.17
CA CYS A 42 0.54 0.86 2.36
C CYS A 42 0.88 0.96 0.87
N MET A 43 0.00 0.43 0.05
CA MET A 43 0.01 0.50 -1.39
C MET A 43 -1.25 1.23 -1.86
N VAL A 44 -1.10 2.09 -2.87
CA VAL A 44 -2.22 2.72 -3.53
C VAL A 44 -2.77 1.81 -4.63
N THR A 45 -4.07 1.52 -4.59
CA THR A 45 -4.72 0.56 -5.49
C THR A 45 -5.44 1.20 -6.68
N ARG A 46 -5.66 2.51 -6.68
CA ARG A 46 -6.37 3.26 -7.74
C ARG A 46 -5.88 4.72 -7.85
N SER A 47 -6.28 5.40 -8.94
CA SER A 47 -5.97 6.82 -9.26
C SER A 47 -4.53 7.07 -9.74
N ALA A 48 -4.11 8.34 -9.82
CA ALA A 48 -2.82 8.77 -10.37
C ALA A 48 -1.60 8.22 -9.62
N ASN A 49 -1.78 7.86 -8.33
CA ASN A 49 -0.72 7.27 -7.49
C ASN A 49 -0.73 5.73 -7.51
N LEU A 50 -1.47 5.09 -8.42
CA LEU A 50 -1.59 3.62 -8.52
C LEU A 50 -0.22 2.92 -8.45
N GLY A 51 -0.14 1.89 -7.61
CA GLY A 51 1.05 1.04 -7.49
C GLY A 51 2.18 1.66 -6.67
N ARG A 52 2.03 2.90 -6.19
CA ARG A 52 2.99 3.51 -5.27
C ARG A 52 2.88 2.88 -3.88
N ILE A 53 4.02 2.66 -3.25
CA ILE A 53 4.14 2.09 -1.90
C ILE A 53 4.85 3.09 -0.99
N GLY A 54 4.32 3.26 0.22
CA GLY A 54 4.94 4.10 1.23
C GLY A 54 4.34 3.90 2.61
N ALA A 55 4.96 4.49 3.62
CA ALA A 55 4.46 4.47 4.98
C ALA A 55 3.36 5.53 5.18
N ILE A 56 2.31 5.16 5.89
CA ILE A 56 1.25 6.10 6.30
C ILE A 56 1.85 7.07 7.32
N THR A 57 1.77 8.37 7.05
CA THR A 57 2.29 9.40 7.96
C THR A 57 1.19 10.10 8.74
N ASN A 58 0.05 10.36 8.10
CA ASN A 58 -1.08 11.00 8.76
C ASN A 58 -2.40 10.62 8.09
N ARG A 59 -3.48 10.63 8.87
CA ARG A 59 -4.86 10.47 8.39
C ARG A 59 -5.65 11.72 8.76
N GLU A 60 -6.09 12.44 7.74
CA GLU A 60 -6.96 13.60 7.88
C GLU A 60 -8.43 13.19 7.69
N LYS A 61 -9.18 13.26 8.79
CA LYS A 61 -10.60 12.94 8.81
C LYS A 61 -11.43 14.16 8.46
N HIS A 62 -12.32 14.02 7.48
CA HIS A 62 -13.21 15.08 7.06
C HIS A 62 -14.66 14.63 7.23
N PRO A 63 -15.37 15.07 8.29
CA PRO A 63 -16.76 14.71 8.51
C PRO A 63 -17.62 15.12 7.31
N GLY A 64 -18.35 14.17 6.72
CA GLY A 64 -19.21 14.41 5.56
C GLY A 64 -18.49 14.44 4.20
N SER A 65 -17.17 14.19 4.17
CA SER A 65 -16.39 14.08 2.93
C SER A 65 -15.47 12.84 2.97
N PHE A 66 -14.59 12.73 1.98
CA PHE A 66 -13.62 11.64 1.90
C PHE A 66 -12.46 11.88 2.86
N ASP A 67 -12.12 10.87 3.64
CA ASP A 67 -10.88 10.85 4.42
C ASP A 67 -9.67 10.84 3.49
N VAL A 68 -8.70 11.70 3.80
CA VAL A 68 -7.44 11.84 3.07
C VAL A 68 -6.33 11.26 3.93
N VAL A 69 -5.42 10.53 3.30
CA VAL A 69 -4.29 9.91 3.97
C VAL A 69 -3.01 10.34 3.28
N HIS A 70 -2.08 10.81 4.09
CA HIS A 70 -0.74 11.18 3.65
C HIS A 70 0.19 9.98 3.76
N VAL A 71 0.95 9.76 2.70
CA VAL A 71 1.85 8.62 2.56
C VAL A 71 3.21 9.14 2.13
N LYS A 72 4.27 8.58 2.70
CA LYS A 72 5.66 8.90 2.36
C LYS A 72 6.35 7.65 1.81
N ASP A 73 6.90 7.76 0.60
CA ASP A 73 7.65 6.67 -0.01
C ASP A 73 9.05 6.49 0.62
N ALA A 74 9.78 5.46 0.19
CA ALA A 74 11.13 5.20 0.68
C ALA A 74 12.19 6.21 0.18
N LYS A 75 11.92 6.98 -0.88
CA LYS A 75 12.78 8.06 -1.38
C LYS A 75 12.52 9.40 -0.68
N GLY A 76 11.47 9.48 0.14
CA GLY A 76 11.06 10.69 0.86
C GLY A 76 9.98 11.51 0.16
N ASN A 77 9.50 11.10 -1.02
CA ASN A 77 8.40 11.76 -1.69
C ASN A 77 7.11 11.53 -0.90
N SER A 78 6.38 12.61 -0.66
CA SER A 78 5.09 12.57 0.03
C SER A 78 3.96 12.77 -0.97
N PHE A 79 2.89 11.99 -0.83
CA PHE A 79 1.68 12.13 -1.64
C PHE A 79 0.45 11.84 -0.79
N ALA A 80 -0.70 12.28 -1.29
CA ALA A 80 -1.99 12.06 -0.64
C ALA A 80 -2.88 11.15 -1.50
N ALA A 81 -3.68 10.32 -0.84
CA ALA A 81 -4.70 9.52 -1.48
C ALA A 81 -5.96 9.48 -0.62
N ARG A 82 -7.11 9.21 -1.25
CA ARG A 82 -8.35 8.90 -0.51
C ARG A 82 -8.19 7.58 0.23
N LEU A 83 -8.76 7.49 1.42
CA LEU A 83 -8.73 6.28 2.26
C LEU A 83 -9.19 5.02 1.49
N SER A 84 -10.19 5.15 0.62
CA SER A 84 -10.72 4.06 -0.23
C SER A 84 -9.69 3.44 -1.18
N ASN A 85 -8.63 4.18 -1.51
CA ASN A 85 -7.61 3.76 -2.47
C ASN A 85 -6.36 3.20 -1.77
N ILE A 86 -6.36 3.14 -0.44
CA ILE A 86 -5.21 2.67 0.34
C ILE A 86 -5.43 1.24 0.79
N PHE A 87 -4.38 0.44 0.64
CA PHE A 87 -4.34 -0.94 1.09
C PHE A 87 -3.10 -1.16 1.94
N VAL A 88 -3.26 -1.63 3.18
CA VAL A 88 -2.14 -1.81 4.13
C VAL A 88 -1.48 -3.15 3.87
N ILE A 89 -0.15 -3.17 3.79
CA ILE A 89 0.63 -4.35 3.38
C ILE A 89 1.59 -4.87 4.45
N SER A 90 1.75 -4.13 5.56
CA SER A 90 2.70 -4.51 6.62
C SER A 90 2.28 -4.05 8.00
N LYS A 91 2.82 -4.76 9.00
CA LYS A 91 2.98 -4.28 10.36
C LYS A 91 4.40 -3.72 10.50
N GLY A 92 4.55 -2.40 10.52
CA GLY A 92 5.86 -1.72 10.51
C GLY A 92 6.55 -1.72 9.15
N SER A 93 7.89 -1.85 9.13
CA SER A 93 8.69 -1.65 7.91
C SER A 93 8.84 -2.87 7.00
N LYS A 94 8.45 -4.07 7.45
CA LYS A 94 8.63 -5.31 6.67
C LYS A 94 7.34 -5.65 5.91
N PRO A 95 7.31 -5.57 4.57
CA PRO A 95 6.14 -5.97 3.79
C PRO A 95 5.88 -7.47 3.96
N TRP A 96 4.61 -7.86 4.15
CA TRP A 96 4.22 -9.27 4.22
C TRP A 96 4.15 -9.93 2.85
N ILE A 97 4.01 -9.12 1.80
CA ILE A 97 4.01 -9.57 0.41
C ILE A 97 5.33 -9.21 -0.27
N SER A 98 5.71 -10.04 -1.24
CA SER A 98 6.81 -9.75 -2.14
C SER A 98 6.49 -8.50 -2.97
N LEU A 99 7.41 -7.54 -2.99
CA LEU A 99 7.26 -6.33 -3.79
C LEU A 99 7.78 -6.52 -5.21
N THR A 100 7.24 -5.76 -6.15
CA THR A 100 7.74 -5.73 -7.53
C THR A 100 9.15 -5.13 -7.59
N ARG A 101 9.87 -5.32 -8.71
CA ARG A 101 11.27 -4.88 -8.87
C ARG A 101 11.50 -3.40 -8.53
N GLY A 102 10.52 -2.53 -8.77
CA GLY A 102 10.57 -1.10 -8.46
C GLY A 102 10.20 -0.74 -7.02
N LYS A 103 9.86 -1.71 -6.16
CA LYS A 103 9.40 -1.52 -4.77
C LYS A 103 8.26 -0.48 -4.61
N GLY A 104 7.47 -0.26 -5.68
CA GLY A 104 6.41 0.75 -5.69
C GLY A 104 6.92 2.19 -5.66
N ILE A 105 8.15 2.45 -6.09
CA ILE A 105 8.69 3.81 -6.21
C ILE A 105 8.43 4.29 -7.64
N CYS A 106 7.78 5.45 -7.77
CA CYS A 106 7.59 6.10 -9.06
C CYS A 106 8.78 7.03 -9.31
N LEU A 107 9.55 6.73 -10.35
CA LEU A 107 10.66 7.56 -10.81
C LEU A 107 10.13 8.77 -11.58
N THR A 108 10.87 9.88 -11.53
CA THR A 108 10.58 11.02 -12.40
C THR A 108 10.90 10.68 -13.85
N ILE A 109 10.39 11.47 -14.79
CA ILE A 109 10.61 11.26 -16.23
C ILE A 109 12.12 11.29 -16.55
N ASP A 110 12.85 12.19 -15.90
CA ASP A 110 14.31 12.31 -16.07
C ASP A 110 15.06 11.10 -15.49
N GLU A 111 14.74 10.68 -14.27
CA GLU A 111 15.34 9.48 -13.65
C GLU A 111 15.07 8.21 -14.48
N GLU A 112 13.86 8.08 -15.03
CA GLU A 112 13.47 6.97 -15.89
C GLU A 112 14.23 6.99 -17.22
N ARG A 113 14.46 8.18 -17.80
CA ARG A 113 15.27 8.37 -19.01
C ARG A 113 16.72 7.96 -18.77
N ASP A 114 17.33 8.46 -17.70
CA ASP A 114 18.74 8.19 -17.39
C ASP A 114 18.96 6.69 -17.12
N LYS A 115 18.04 6.06 -16.40
CA LYS A 115 18.06 4.62 -16.16
C LYS A 115 17.97 3.81 -17.45
N ARG A 116 17.17 4.26 -18.43
CA ARG A 116 17.05 3.61 -19.75
C ARG A 116 18.33 3.78 -20.58
N LEU A 117 18.96 4.94 -20.53
CA LEU A 117 20.21 5.20 -21.24
C LEU A 117 21.37 4.38 -20.65
N ALA A 118 21.50 4.36 -19.33
CA ALA A 118 22.50 3.55 -18.62
C ALA A 118 22.34 2.05 -18.92
N ALA A 119 21.10 1.54 -18.92
CA ALA A 119 20.83 0.14 -19.24
C ALA A 119 21.27 -0.23 -20.66
N LYS A 120 21.04 0.66 -21.65
CA LYS A 120 21.48 0.45 -23.05
C LYS A 120 23.01 0.46 -23.18
N GLN A 121 23.70 1.32 -22.45
CA GLN A 121 25.17 1.41 -22.47
C GLN A 121 25.83 0.18 -21.83
N SER A 122 25.20 -0.42 -20.82
CA SER A 122 25.74 -1.61 -20.13
C SER A 122 25.52 -2.95 -20.86
N SER A 123 24.67 -2.96 -21.89
CA SER A 123 24.30 -4.16 -22.65
C SER A 123 24.98 -4.29 -24.02
N GLY A 124 25.92 -3.40 -24.33
CA GLY A 124 26.81 -3.48 -25.49
C GLY A 124 28.23 -3.80 -25.06
#